data_AF-A0A4P9VI32-F1
#
_entry.id   AF-A0A4P9VI32-F1
#
_cell.length_a   1.000
_cell.length_b   1.000
_cell.length_c   1.000
_cell.angle_alpha   90.00
_cell.angle_beta   90.00
_cell.angle_gamma   90.00
#
_symmetry.space_group_name_H-M   'P 1'
#
loop_
_entity.id
_entity.type
_entity.pdbx_description
1 polymer ?
#
loop_
_entity_poly.entity_id
_entity_poly.type
_entity_poly.pdbx_seq_one_letter_code
_entity_poly.pdbx_strand_id
1 'polypeptide(L)'
;MCLNNFKRPDDSVLQQSPSKDAIIGVYEALGPLLLLLIGALFSMGALLSTYVPFIPFITWLSGIVSWLISVVIAVVAAPLWALCHILPEEGEGVNSKTAMGYLTLLDVMLRPLLMVIAFFIASIIVVIMGTLLLEFFGIALSNVQFESITGVVSIVLFVAVFISIGVNLIHSAFNLVLILPDKTISMIGQTIGANANDLADRTASSASAIRNRNHMGHVKIREKRMGNKSSSSNDGMKKS
;
A
#
# COMPACT_ATOMS: atom_id res chain seq x y z
N MET A 1 81.68 -43.59 -37.96
CA MET A 1 81.40 -42.44 -37.06
C MET A 1 80.58 -41.44 -37.87
N CYS A 2 79.64 -40.73 -37.24
CA CYS A 2 78.67 -39.79 -37.85
C CYS A 2 77.34 -40.41 -38.31
N LEU A 3 76.39 -40.64 -37.39
CA LEU A 3 74.93 -40.48 -37.62
C LEU A 3 74.18 -40.60 -36.27
N ASN A 4 74.40 -39.65 -35.34
CA ASN A 4 73.67 -39.63 -34.05
C ASN A 4 73.14 -38.23 -33.66
N ASN A 5 72.94 -37.32 -34.62
CA ASN A 5 72.47 -35.96 -34.34
C ASN A 5 71.29 -35.52 -35.23
N PHE A 6 70.37 -36.41 -35.57
CA PHE A 6 69.09 -35.98 -36.12
C PHE A 6 68.13 -35.67 -34.96
N LYS A 7 68.33 -34.49 -34.35
CA LYS A 7 67.34 -33.84 -33.49
C LYS A 7 66.09 -33.65 -34.36
N ARG A 8 65.01 -34.39 -34.08
CA ARG A 8 63.72 -34.12 -34.73
C ARG A 8 63.39 -32.64 -34.49
N PRO A 9 62.98 -31.89 -35.52
CA PRO A 9 62.48 -30.53 -35.31
C PRO A 9 61.28 -30.63 -34.36
N ASP A 10 61.36 -29.87 -33.28
CA ASP A 10 60.43 -29.94 -32.16
C ASP A 10 58.97 -29.72 -32.67
N ASP A 11 58.12 -30.70 -32.42
CA ASP A 11 56.70 -30.78 -32.78
C ASP A 11 55.83 -29.68 -32.14
N SER A 12 56.42 -28.89 -31.24
CA SER A 12 55.84 -27.66 -30.69
C SER A 12 55.68 -26.54 -31.73
N VAL A 13 56.48 -26.53 -32.81
CA VAL A 13 56.44 -25.44 -33.82
C VAL A 13 55.29 -25.61 -34.81
N LEU A 14 54.80 -26.84 -35.02
CA LEU A 14 53.70 -27.14 -35.95
C LEU A 14 52.30 -26.99 -35.32
N GLN A 15 52.21 -26.80 -34.00
CA GLN A 15 50.95 -26.49 -33.31
C GLN A 15 50.65 -24.99 -33.25
N GLN A 16 51.63 -24.13 -33.55
CA GLN A 16 51.53 -22.68 -33.56
C GLN A 16 50.81 -22.17 -34.82
N SER A 17 49.56 -22.60 -34.99
CA SER A 17 48.66 -21.90 -35.89
C SER A 17 48.29 -20.59 -35.19
N PRO A 18 48.58 -19.40 -35.74
CA PRO A 18 48.34 -18.11 -35.08
C PRO A 18 46.87 -17.93 -34.68
N SER A 19 45.96 -18.63 -35.36
CA SER A 19 44.54 -18.70 -35.02
C SER A 19 44.22 -19.48 -33.74
N LYS A 20 44.97 -20.53 -33.39
CA LYS A 20 44.75 -21.30 -32.15
C LYS A 20 45.23 -20.53 -30.93
N ASP A 21 46.42 -19.92 -31.01
CA ASP A 21 46.98 -19.11 -29.92
C ASP A 21 46.13 -17.84 -29.67
N ALA A 22 45.58 -17.24 -30.74
CA ALA A 22 44.64 -16.13 -30.62
C ALA A 22 43.31 -16.56 -29.95
N ILE A 23 42.77 -17.73 -30.29
CA ILE A 23 41.53 -18.24 -29.66
C ILE A 23 41.77 -18.60 -28.19
N ILE A 24 42.94 -19.17 -27.85
CA ILE A 24 43.31 -19.50 -26.48
C ILE A 24 43.51 -18.21 -25.66
N GLY A 25 44.18 -17.19 -26.22
CA GLY A 25 44.35 -15.89 -25.55
C GLY A 25 43.02 -15.15 -25.33
N VAL A 26 42.07 -15.24 -26.27
CA VAL A 26 40.71 -14.72 -26.10
C VAL A 26 39.95 -15.50 -25.02
N TYR A 27 40.13 -16.81 -24.94
CA TYR A 27 39.49 -17.65 -23.91
C TYR A 27 40.07 -17.41 -22.51
N GLU A 28 41.37 -17.18 -22.37
CA GLU A 28 41.97 -16.81 -21.08
C GLU A 28 41.55 -15.41 -20.62
N ALA A 29 41.39 -14.47 -21.55
CA ALA A 29 40.93 -13.12 -21.24
C ALA A 29 39.42 -13.04 -20.94
N LEU A 30 38.59 -13.79 -21.69
CA LEU A 30 37.12 -13.78 -21.53
C LEU A 30 36.61 -14.85 -20.56
N GLY A 31 37.37 -15.91 -20.31
CA GLY A 31 37.04 -17.01 -19.42
C GLY A 31 36.58 -16.56 -18.04
N PRO A 32 37.35 -15.72 -17.29
CA PRO A 32 36.93 -15.25 -15.97
C PRO A 32 35.69 -14.33 -16.03
N LEU A 33 35.54 -13.54 -17.10
CA LEU A 33 34.36 -12.68 -17.29
C LEU A 33 33.09 -13.51 -17.56
N LEU A 34 33.21 -14.53 -18.41
CA LEU A 34 32.10 -15.42 -18.76
C LEU A 34 31.68 -16.30 -17.58
N LEU A 35 32.63 -16.80 -16.78
CA LEU A 35 32.34 -17.52 -15.54
C LEU A 35 31.60 -16.64 -14.52
N LEU A 36 32.04 -15.38 -14.36
CA LEU A 36 31.36 -14.41 -13.51
C LEU A 36 29.95 -14.11 -14.01
N LEU A 37 29.75 -13.98 -15.32
CA LEU A 37 28.45 -13.74 -15.93
C LEU A 37 27.48 -14.91 -15.72
N ILE A 38 27.92 -16.14 -16.00
CA ILE A 38 27.12 -17.35 -15.78
C ILE A 38 26.81 -17.50 -14.28
N GLY A 39 27.80 -17.26 -13.41
CA GLY A 39 27.62 -17.30 -11.96
C GLY A 39 26.60 -16.28 -11.48
N ALA A 40 26.66 -15.05 -11.99
CA ALA A 40 25.69 -13.99 -11.68
C ALA A 40 24.27 -14.38 -12.12
N LEU A 41 24.11 -14.85 -13.36
CA LEU A 41 22.80 -15.23 -13.89
C LEU A 41 22.21 -16.44 -13.15
N PHE A 42 23.05 -17.44 -12.84
CA PHE A 42 22.66 -18.60 -12.04
C PHE A 42 22.24 -18.18 -10.63
N SER A 43 22.99 -17.29 -9.97
CA SER A 43 22.67 -16.82 -8.63
C SER A 43 21.33 -16.06 -8.59
N MET A 44 21.05 -15.21 -9.57
CA MET A 44 19.77 -14.49 -9.66
C MET A 44 18.59 -15.43 -9.92
N GLY A 45 18.76 -16.42 -10.81
CA GLY A 45 17.73 -17.42 -11.07
C GLY A 45 17.45 -18.32 -9.85
N ALA A 46 18.51 -18.77 -9.17
CA ALA A 46 18.40 -19.59 -7.96
C ALA A 46 17.69 -18.85 -6.82
N LEU A 47 18.03 -17.58 -6.61
CA LEU A 47 17.36 -16.72 -5.65
C LEU A 47 15.88 -16.55 -6.00
N LEU A 48 15.54 -16.25 -7.26
CA LEU A 48 14.15 -16.04 -7.67
C LEU A 48 13.29 -17.29 -7.48
N SER A 49 13.79 -18.45 -7.92
CA SER A 49 13.08 -19.72 -7.78
C SER A 49 12.83 -20.10 -6.33
N THR A 50 13.76 -19.74 -5.44
CA THR A 50 13.63 -20.04 -4.01
C THR A 50 12.75 -19.01 -3.32
N TYR A 51 12.88 -17.73 -3.65
CA TYR A 51 12.26 -16.63 -2.93
C TYR A 51 10.76 -16.47 -3.24
N VAL A 52 10.35 -16.56 -4.51
CA VAL A 52 8.94 -16.42 -4.93
C VAL A 52 7.96 -17.31 -4.16
N PRO A 53 8.21 -18.62 -3.97
CA PRO A 53 7.29 -19.46 -3.21
C PRO A 53 7.25 -19.12 -1.71
N PHE A 54 8.25 -18.45 -1.15
CA PHE A 54 8.25 -18.02 0.26
C PHE A 54 7.49 -16.71 0.50
N ILE A 55 7.27 -15.87 -0.52
CA ILE A 55 6.51 -14.62 -0.40
C ILE A 55 5.14 -14.82 0.28
N PRO A 56 4.27 -15.76 -0.15
CA PRO A 56 2.96 -15.96 0.48
C PRO A 56 3.07 -16.35 1.97
N PHE A 57 4.11 -17.09 2.35
CA PHE A 57 4.35 -17.47 3.74
C PHE A 57 4.74 -16.25 4.59
N ILE A 58 5.64 -15.40 4.07
CA ILE A 58 6.10 -14.18 4.76
C ILE A 58 4.93 -13.21 4.95
N THR A 59 4.11 -12.99 3.93
CA THR A 59 2.95 -12.08 4.03
C THR A 59 1.89 -12.61 4.98
N TRP A 60 1.68 -13.92 5.02
CA TRP A 60 0.78 -14.55 5.98
C TRP A 60 1.24 -14.34 7.42
N LEU A 61 2.53 -14.54 7.72
CA LEU A 61 3.10 -14.27 9.05
C LEU A 61 2.97 -12.79 9.44
N SER A 62 3.26 -11.88 8.52
CA SER A 62 3.13 -10.43 8.77
C SER A 62 1.69 -10.04 9.10
N GLY A 63 0.70 -10.64 8.44
CA GLY A 63 -0.70 -10.34 8.72
C GLY A 63 -1.20 -10.96 10.03
N ILE A 64 -0.69 -12.13 10.43
CA ILE A 64 -0.94 -12.68 11.77
C ILE A 64 -0.42 -11.71 12.85
N VAL A 65 0.80 -11.18 12.69
CA VAL A 65 1.36 -10.21 13.63
C VAL A 65 0.48 -8.95 13.68
N SER A 66 0.10 -8.41 12.52
CA SER A 66 -0.79 -7.25 12.44
C SER A 66 -2.15 -7.51 13.12
N TRP A 67 -2.71 -8.70 12.94
CA TRP A 67 -3.95 -9.09 13.61
C TRP A 67 -3.78 -9.20 15.13
N LEU A 68 -2.71 -9.81 15.63
CA LEU A 68 -2.43 -9.87 17.06
C LEU A 68 -2.30 -8.48 17.68
N ILE A 69 -1.67 -7.54 16.97
CA ILE A 69 -1.59 -6.13 17.41
C ILE A 69 -3.01 -5.53 17.51
N SER A 70 -3.87 -5.76 16.52
CA SER A 70 -5.28 -5.31 16.58
C SER A 70 -6.05 -5.91 17.76
N VAL A 71 -5.81 -7.18 18.11
CA VAL A 71 -6.42 -7.82 19.29
C VAL A 71 -6.00 -7.09 20.57
N VAL A 72 -4.71 -6.79 20.74
CA VAL A 72 -4.20 -6.07 21.92
C VAL A 72 -4.81 -4.68 22.02
N ILE A 73 -4.89 -3.95 20.90
CA ILE A 73 -5.53 -2.63 20.84
C ILE A 73 -7.01 -2.72 21.24
N ALA A 74 -7.74 -3.74 20.75
CA ALA A 74 -9.15 -3.92 21.09
C ALA A 74 -9.39 -4.24 22.56
N VAL A 75 -8.51 -5.01 23.22
CA VAL A 75 -8.61 -5.27 24.67
C VAL A 75 -8.44 -3.99 25.48
N VAL A 76 -7.50 -3.11 25.10
CA VAL A 76 -7.29 -1.81 25.75
C VAL A 76 -8.45 -0.85 25.47
N ALA A 77 -9.05 -0.93 24.29
CA ALA A 77 -10.16 -0.07 23.89
C ALA A 77 -11.52 -0.51 24.47
N ALA A 78 -11.72 -1.80 24.73
CA ALA A 78 -12.95 -2.35 25.30
C ALA A 78 -13.42 -1.63 26.60
N PRO A 79 -12.59 -1.40 27.63
CA PRO A 79 -13.02 -0.69 28.83
C PRO A 79 -13.37 0.79 28.55
N LEU A 80 -12.72 1.44 27.58
CA LEU A 80 -13.01 2.83 27.24
C LEU A 80 -14.43 2.98 26.66
N TRP A 81 -14.89 2.06 25.83
CA TRP A 81 -16.27 2.09 25.31
C TRP A 81 -17.30 1.53 26.27
N ALA A 82 -16.92 0.64 27.18
CA ALA A 82 -17.79 0.22 28.28
C ALA A 82 -18.22 1.43 29.13
N LEU A 83 -17.33 2.41 29.34
CA LEU A 83 -17.68 3.69 29.97
C LEU A 83 -18.68 4.48 29.12
N CYS A 84 -18.52 4.52 27.79
CA CYS A 84 -19.48 5.18 26.90
C CYS A 84 -20.89 4.57 26.96
N HIS A 85 -21.03 3.31 27.39
CA HIS A 85 -22.33 2.68 27.60
C HIS A 85 -23.05 3.17 28.87
N ILE A 86 -22.30 3.71 29.84
CA ILE A 86 -22.82 4.18 31.13
C ILE A 86 -23.17 5.68 31.08
N LEU A 87 -22.56 6.44 30.16
CA LEU A 87 -22.88 7.85 29.97
C LEU A 87 -24.27 7.98 29.32
N PRO A 88 -25.23 8.69 29.95
CA PRO A 88 -26.55 8.90 29.37
C PRO A 88 -26.46 9.77 28.11
N GLU A 89 -27.16 9.36 27.06
CA GLU A 89 -27.23 10.05 25.77
C GLU A 89 -28.21 11.23 25.87
N GLU A 90 -27.75 12.45 25.57
CA GLU A 90 -28.63 13.60 25.36
C GLU A 90 -29.23 13.53 23.93
N GLY A 91 -30.09 12.54 23.67
CA GLY A 91 -30.72 12.38 22.37
C GLY A 91 -31.23 10.97 22.10
N GLU A 92 -32.39 10.87 21.49
CA GLU A 92 -33.06 9.63 21.08
C GLU A 92 -32.33 9.06 19.85
N GLY A 93 -31.19 8.42 20.09
CA GLY A 93 -30.32 7.83 19.07
C GLY A 93 -29.58 6.62 19.60
N VAL A 94 -28.90 5.90 18.72
CA VAL A 94 -27.90 4.91 19.14
C VAL A 94 -26.59 5.66 19.27
N ASN A 95 -26.08 5.80 20.50
CA ASN A 95 -24.75 6.35 20.81
C ASN A 95 -23.72 6.07 19.71
N SER A 96 -23.44 7.08 18.87
CA SER A 96 -22.46 6.97 17.78
C SER A 96 -21.06 6.59 18.27
N LYS A 97 -20.74 6.97 19.50
CA LYS A 97 -19.51 6.59 20.23
C LYS A 97 -19.47 5.10 20.58
N THR A 98 -20.62 4.51 20.92
CA THR A 98 -20.75 3.07 21.24
C THR A 98 -20.78 2.23 19.96
N ALA A 99 -21.36 2.75 18.87
CA ALA A 99 -21.35 2.10 17.55
C ALA A 99 -19.92 1.83 17.03
N MET A 100 -18.98 2.76 17.27
CA MET A 100 -17.57 2.58 16.89
C MET A 100 -16.87 1.43 17.61
N GLY A 101 -17.21 1.18 18.88
CA GLY A 101 -16.65 0.06 19.63
C GLY A 101 -17.08 -1.30 19.09
N TYR A 102 -18.34 -1.41 18.64
CA TYR A 102 -18.82 -2.63 17.98
C TYR A 102 -18.10 -2.88 16.66
N LEU A 103 -17.79 -1.83 15.89
CA LEU A 103 -17.01 -1.97 14.66
C LEU A 103 -15.59 -2.46 14.92
N THR A 104 -14.94 -2.04 16.02
CA THR A 104 -13.61 -2.55 16.36
C THR A 104 -13.63 -4.02 16.80
N LEU A 105 -14.67 -4.46 17.52
CA LEU A 105 -14.83 -5.89 17.85
C LEU A 105 -15.11 -6.72 16.60
N LEU A 106 -15.96 -6.21 15.72
CA LEU A 106 -16.25 -6.82 14.42
C LEU A 106 -14.96 -6.90 13.57
N ASP A 107 -14.12 -5.85 13.60
CA ASP A 107 -12.84 -5.81 12.87
C ASP A 107 -11.89 -6.91 13.31
N VAL A 108 -11.66 -7.04 14.61
CA VAL A 108 -10.76 -8.08 15.13
C VAL A 108 -11.22 -9.50 14.76
N MET A 109 -12.53 -9.73 14.68
CA MET A 109 -13.10 -11.03 14.29
C MET A 109 -13.09 -11.26 12.77
N LEU A 110 -13.40 -10.24 11.98
CA LEU A 110 -13.47 -10.34 10.52
C LEU A 110 -12.10 -10.27 9.84
N ARG A 111 -11.09 -9.66 10.47
CA ARG A 111 -9.77 -9.44 9.87
C ARG A 111 -9.08 -10.73 9.41
N PRO A 112 -9.03 -11.84 10.17
CA PRO A 112 -8.51 -13.12 9.67
C PRO A 112 -9.31 -13.68 8.50
N LEU A 113 -10.65 -13.56 8.55
CA LEU A 113 -11.54 -14.04 7.50
C LEU A 113 -11.31 -13.27 6.18
N LEU A 114 -11.19 -11.94 6.27
CA LEU A 114 -10.91 -11.06 5.15
C LEU A 114 -9.48 -11.29 4.60
N MET A 115 -8.51 -11.61 5.45
CA MET A 115 -7.16 -11.93 5.03
C MET A 115 -7.11 -13.21 4.17
N VAL A 116 -7.90 -14.24 4.52
CA VAL A 116 -8.02 -15.46 3.71
C VAL A 116 -8.61 -15.15 2.33
N ILE A 117 -9.71 -14.38 2.28
CA ILE A 117 -10.35 -14.00 1.02
C ILE A 117 -9.39 -13.16 0.16
N ALA A 118 -8.69 -12.23 0.79
CA ALA A 118 -7.70 -11.38 0.13
C ALA A 118 -6.53 -12.19 -0.45
N PHE A 119 -6.12 -13.28 0.20
CA PHE A 119 -5.08 -14.18 -0.33
C PHE A 119 -5.47 -14.78 -1.69
N PHE A 120 -6.72 -15.25 -1.83
CA PHE A 120 -7.20 -15.79 -3.11
C PHE A 120 -7.30 -14.71 -4.19
N ILE A 121 -7.80 -13.52 -3.84
CA ILE A 121 -7.86 -12.37 -4.76
C ILE A 121 -6.44 -11.98 -5.22
N ALA A 122 -5.49 -11.89 -4.28
CA ALA A 122 -4.09 -11.59 -4.59
C ALA A 122 -3.47 -12.62 -5.52
N SER A 123 -3.78 -13.91 -5.35
CA SER A 123 -3.27 -14.97 -6.24
C SER A 123 -3.71 -14.78 -7.69
N ILE A 124 -4.96 -14.38 -7.91
CA ILE A 124 -5.49 -14.08 -9.25
C ILE A 124 -4.83 -12.83 -9.82
N ILE A 125 -4.65 -11.79 -9.00
CA ILE A 125 -3.98 -10.54 -9.41
C ILE A 125 -2.54 -10.81 -9.84
N VAL A 126 -1.79 -11.66 -9.13
CA VAL A 126 -0.42 -12.02 -9.50
C VAL A 126 -0.35 -12.64 -10.90
N VAL A 127 -1.31 -13.51 -11.25
CA VAL A 127 -1.35 -14.12 -12.58
C VAL A 127 -1.62 -13.06 -13.66
N ILE A 128 -2.61 -12.19 -13.44
CA ILE A 128 -2.96 -11.12 -14.40
C ILE A 128 -1.78 -10.16 -14.57
N MET A 129 -1.22 -9.68 -13.46
CA MET A 129 -0.11 -8.75 -13.45
C MET A 129 1.17 -9.36 -14.05
N GLY A 130 1.43 -10.65 -13.81
CA GLY A 130 2.54 -11.38 -14.40
C GLY A 130 2.43 -11.49 -15.92
N THR A 131 1.23 -11.78 -16.43
CA THR A 131 0.97 -11.82 -17.88
C THR A 131 1.17 -10.45 -18.51
N LEU A 132 0.63 -9.39 -17.89
CA LEU A 132 0.83 -8.02 -18.36
C LEU A 132 2.31 -7.61 -18.35
N LEU A 133 3.06 -7.96 -17.30
CA LEU A 133 4.49 -7.67 -17.22
C LEU A 133 5.24 -8.25 -18.43
N LEU A 134 4.89 -9.48 -18.85
CA LEU A 134 5.54 -10.13 -20.00
C LEU A 134 5.28 -9.36 -21.30
N GLU A 135 4.04 -8.91 -21.52
CA GLU A 135 3.68 -8.11 -22.70
C GLU A 135 4.37 -6.74 -22.72
N PHE A 136 4.33 -6.03 -21.59
CA PHE A 136 4.96 -4.71 -21.46
C PHE A 136 6.48 -4.79 -21.61
N PHE A 137 7.10 -5.81 -21.03
CA PHE A 137 8.54 -6.00 -21.15
C PHE A 137 8.96 -6.36 -22.59
N GLY A 138 8.15 -7.14 -23.30
CA GLY A 138 8.37 -7.41 -24.73
C GLY A 138 8.39 -6.14 -25.58
N ILE A 139 7.46 -5.22 -25.32
CA ILE A 139 7.43 -3.90 -25.96
C ILE A 139 8.63 -3.04 -25.52
N ALA A 140 9.00 -3.06 -24.24
CA ALA A 140 10.13 -2.28 -23.74
C ALA A 140 11.47 -2.73 -24.37
N LEU A 141 11.68 -4.04 -24.51
CA LEU A 141 12.89 -4.59 -25.12
C LEU A 141 13.01 -4.23 -26.60
N SER A 142 11.92 -4.26 -27.35
CA SER A 142 11.97 -3.86 -28.77
C SER A 142 12.41 -2.40 -28.89
N ASN A 143 11.82 -1.50 -28.09
CA ASN A 143 12.17 -0.08 -28.07
C ASN A 143 13.66 0.18 -27.76
N VAL A 144 14.23 -0.55 -26.79
CA VAL A 144 15.63 -0.36 -26.38
C VAL A 144 16.63 -1.00 -27.35
N GLN A 145 16.26 -2.08 -28.03
CA GLN A 145 17.15 -2.77 -28.98
C GLN A 145 17.27 -2.06 -30.35
N PHE A 146 16.35 -1.16 -30.71
CA PHE A 146 16.42 -0.45 -32.00
C PHE A 146 17.67 0.43 -32.16
N GLU A 147 18.27 0.91 -31.07
CA GLU A 147 19.38 1.86 -31.12
C GLU A 147 20.75 1.28 -30.76
N SER A 148 20.85 0.05 -30.22
CA SER A 148 22.16 -0.49 -29.82
C SER A 148 22.22 -2.02 -29.71
N ILE A 149 23.21 -2.61 -30.40
CA ILE A 149 23.76 -3.93 -30.04
C ILE A 149 24.63 -3.71 -28.81
N THR A 150 23.98 -3.60 -27.65
CA THR A 150 24.66 -3.58 -26.37
C THR A 150 25.03 -5.02 -25.99
N GLY A 151 26.30 -5.23 -25.65
CA GLY A 151 26.91 -6.56 -25.52
C GLY A 151 26.38 -7.45 -24.39
N VAL A 152 27.10 -8.55 -24.13
CA VAL A 152 26.72 -9.64 -23.20
C VAL A 152 26.36 -9.15 -21.79
N VAL A 153 26.96 -8.06 -21.31
CA VAL A 153 26.66 -7.46 -19.99
C VAL A 153 25.26 -6.85 -19.94
N SER A 154 24.80 -6.24 -21.02
CA SER A 154 23.50 -5.58 -21.07
C SER A 154 22.34 -6.56 -21.05
N ILE A 155 22.53 -7.77 -21.60
CA ILE A 155 21.57 -8.87 -21.50
C ILE A 155 21.32 -9.22 -20.03
N VAL A 156 22.38 -9.33 -19.22
CA VAL A 156 22.26 -9.62 -17.78
C VAL A 156 21.55 -8.49 -17.04
N LEU A 157 21.82 -7.23 -17.40
CA LEU A 157 21.12 -6.08 -16.81
C LEU A 157 19.62 -6.09 -17.13
N PHE A 158 19.21 -6.38 -18.37
CA PHE A 158 17.80 -6.48 -18.72
C PHE A 158 17.09 -7.60 -17.94
N VAL A 159 17.74 -8.75 -17.79
CA VAL A 159 17.21 -9.85 -16.97
C VAL A 159 17.10 -9.43 -15.49
N ALA A 160 18.12 -8.78 -14.94
CA ALA A 160 18.09 -8.31 -13.55
C ALA A 160 16.95 -7.30 -13.30
N VAL A 161 16.70 -6.40 -14.24
CA VAL A 161 15.58 -5.44 -14.17
C VAL A 161 14.24 -6.16 -14.26
N PHE A 162 14.08 -7.11 -15.17
CA PHE A 162 12.87 -7.92 -15.30
C PHE A 162 12.55 -8.66 -13.99
N ILE A 163 13.53 -9.33 -13.41
CA ILE A 163 13.41 -10.05 -12.14
C ILE A 163 13.01 -9.08 -11.02
N SER A 164 13.66 -7.92 -10.93
CA SER A 164 13.39 -6.93 -9.88
C SER A 164 11.95 -6.40 -9.95
N ILE A 165 11.47 -6.07 -11.16
CA ILE A 165 10.10 -5.59 -11.36
C ILE A 165 9.10 -6.71 -11.04
N GLY A 166 9.36 -7.95 -11.48
CA GLY A 166 8.51 -9.10 -11.20
C GLY A 166 8.38 -9.38 -9.70
N VAL A 167 9.49 -9.37 -8.95
CA VAL A 167 9.48 -9.54 -7.50
C VAL A 167 8.70 -8.42 -6.80
N ASN A 168 8.90 -7.16 -7.21
CA ASN A 168 8.17 -6.02 -6.65
C ASN A 168 6.67 -6.08 -6.91
N LEU A 169 6.27 -6.55 -8.09
CA LEU A 169 4.88 -6.75 -8.49
C LEU A 169 4.20 -7.81 -7.61
N ILE A 170 4.88 -8.95 -7.40
CA ILE A 170 4.40 -10.03 -6.53
C ILE A 170 4.26 -9.51 -5.09
N HIS A 171 5.26 -8.79 -4.56
CA HIS A 171 5.17 -8.17 -3.24
C HIS A 171 3.99 -7.20 -3.13
N SER A 172 3.78 -6.36 -4.14
CA SER A 172 2.68 -5.40 -4.16
C SER A 172 1.31 -6.10 -4.16
N ALA A 173 1.17 -7.18 -4.94
CA ALA A 173 -0.05 -7.97 -4.98
C ALA A 173 -0.34 -8.68 -3.64
N PHE A 174 0.68 -9.26 -2.99
CA PHE A 174 0.50 -9.87 -1.67
C PHE A 174 0.40 -8.86 -0.52
N ASN A 175 0.90 -7.63 -0.68
CA ASN A 175 0.70 -6.55 0.29
C ASN A 175 -0.78 -6.15 0.38
N LEU A 176 -1.54 -6.32 -0.70
CA LEU A 176 -2.99 -6.15 -0.70
C LEU A 176 -3.67 -7.00 0.39
N VAL A 177 -3.13 -8.19 0.69
CA VAL A 177 -3.65 -9.10 1.73
C VAL A 177 -3.63 -8.46 3.11
N LEU A 178 -2.65 -7.58 3.38
CA LEU A 178 -2.52 -6.87 4.65
C LEU A 178 -3.46 -5.67 4.74
N ILE A 179 -3.65 -4.96 3.62
CA ILE A 179 -4.34 -3.67 3.57
C ILE A 179 -5.85 -3.82 3.34
N LEU A 180 -6.29 -4.90 2.67
CA LEU A 180 -7.70 -5.16 2.36
C LEU A 180 -8.61 -5.11 3.60
N PRO A 181 -8.28 -5.82 4.70
CA PRO A 181 -9.12 -5.82 5.89
C PRO A 181 -9.31 -4.40 6.44
N ASP A 182 -8.22 -3.66 6.59
CA ASP A 182 -8.24 -2.28 7.11
C ASP A 182 -9.09 -1.35 6.27
N LYS A 183 -8.94 -1.40 4.95
CA LYS A 183 -9.67 -0.49 4.06
C LYS A 183 -11.16 -0.77 4.06
N THR A 184 -11.57 -2.04 4.06
CA THR A 184 -13.00 -2.40 4.06
C THR A 184 -13.72 -1.90 5.31
N ILE A 185 -13.10 -2.05 6.47
CA ILE A 185 -13.75 -1.72 7.74
C ILE A 185 -13.62 -0.24 8.08
N SER A 186 -12.50 0.39 7.71
CA SER A 186 -12.38 1.85 7.75
C SER A 186 -13.45 2.53 6.90
N MET A 187 -13.83 1.98 5.74
CA MET A 187 -14.92 2.55 4.94
C MET A 187 -16.26 2.46 5.68
N ILE A 188 -16.56 1.32 6.31
CA ILE A 188 -17.79 1.14 7.11
C ILE A 188 -17.82 2.11 8.30
N GLY A 189 -16.70 2.22 9.03
CA GLY A 189 -16.58 3.14 10.17
C GLY A 189 -16.66 4.62 9.78
N GLN A 190 -16.10 5.00 8.63
CA GLN A 190 -16.22 6.38 8.13
C GLN A 190 -17.67 6.75 7.79
N THR A 191 -18.44 5.85 7.19
CA THR A 191 -19.86 6.11 6.89
C THR A 191 -20.69 6.31 8.16
N ILE A 192 -20.43 5.50 9.20
CA ILE A 192 -21.16 5.61 10.47
C ILE A 192 -20.74 6.87 11.24
N GLY A 193 -19.46 7.24 11.19
CA GLY A 193 -18.94 8.45 11.83
C GLY A 193 -19.38 9.75 11.15
N ALA A 194 -19.46 9.75 9.81
CA ALA A 194 -19.94 10.90 9.05
C ALA A 194 -21.41 11.24 9.38
N ASN A 195 -22.27 10.23 9.48
CA ASN A 195 -23.69 10.43 9.83
C ASN A 195 -23.88 10.94 11.27
N ALA A 196 -23.03 10.51 12.19
CA ALA A 196 -23.06 10.98 13.58
C ALA A 196 -22.66 12.46 13.71
N ASN A 197 -21.65 12.90 12.96
CA ASN A 197 -21.19 14.28 12.96
C ASN A 197 -22.22 15.21 12.29
N ASP A 198 -22.87 14.78 11.21
CA ASP A 198 -23.95 15.56 10.57
C ASP A 198 -25.12 15.81 11.54
N LEU A 199 -25.52 14.79 12.31
CA LEU A 199 -26.60 14.94 13.29
C LEU A 199 -26.19 15.86 14.46
N ALA A 200 -24.95 15.75 14.92
CA ALA A 200 -24.40 16.63 15.95
C ALA A 200 -24.32 18.09 15.47
N ASP A 201 -23.86 18.33 14.24
CA ASP A 201 -23.79 19.67 13.63
C ASP A 201 -25.18 20.24 13.38
N ARG A 202 -26.15 19.42 12.98
CA ARG A 202 -27.57 19.83 12.83
C ARG A 202 -28.23 20.15 14.17
N THR A 203 -27.84 19.45 15.23
CA THR A 203 -28.35 19.71 16.59
C THR A 203 -27.69 20.94 17.20
N ALA A 204 -26.38 21.14 17.01
CA ALA A 204 -25.66 22.33 17.44
C ALA A 204 -26.10 23.59 16.66
N SER A 205 -26.32 23.47 15.35
CA SER A 205 -26.84 24.56 14.52
C SER A 205 -28.29 24.90 14.83
N SER A 206 -29.15 23.91 15.13
CA SER A 206 -30.53 24.17 15.58
C SER A 206 -30.58 24.74 17.01
N ALA A 207 -29.75 24.27 17.95
CA ALA A 207 -29.64 24.81 19.29
C ALA A 207 -29.12 26.26 19.29
N SER A 208 -28.12 26.56 18.45
CA SER A 208 -27.62 27.94 18.27
C SER A 208 -28.62 28.84 17.54
N ALA A 209 -29.39 28.31 16.59
CA ALA A 209 -30.49 29.03 15.95
C ALA A 209 -31.64 29.35 16.93
N ILE A 210 -31.98 28.44 17.85
CA ILE A 210 -32.98 28.68 18.91
C ILE A 210 -32.45 29.70 19.92
N ARG A 211 -31.17 29.61 20.31
CA ARG A 211 -30.52 30.60 21.18
C ARG A 211 -30.52 32.00 20.53
N ASN A 212 -30.25 32.09 19.23
CA ASN A 212 -30.29 33.35 18.49
C ASN A 212 -31.72 33.89 18.37
N ARG A 213 -32.72 33.02 18.14
CA ARG A 213 -34.14 33.41 18.11
C ARG A 213 -34.62 33.99 19.43
N ASN A 214 -34.21 33.41 20.56
CA ASN A 214 -34.57 33.90 21.89
C ASN A 214 -33.94 35.27 22.19
N HIS A 215 -32.70 35.49 21.73
CA HIS A 215 -32.05 36.80 21.84
C HIS A 215 -32.75 37.87 20.99
N MET A 216 -33.18 37.54 19.78
CA MET A 216 -33.99 38.43 18.91
C MET A 216 -35.41 38.68 19.45
N GLY A 217 -36.02 37.68 20.11
CA GLY A 217 -37.31 37.82 20.77
C GLY A 217 -37.27 38.82 21.92
N HIS A 218 -36.25 38.75 22.77
CA HIS A 218 -36.04 39.71 23.86
C HIS A 218 -35.75 41.13 23.36
N VAL A 219 -35.01 41.27 22.25
CA VAL A 219 -34.74 42.58 21.63
C VAL A 219 -36.02 43.19 21.06
N LYS A 220 -36.82 42.42 20.31
CA LYS A 220 -38.11 42.90 19.77
C LYS A 220 -39.14 43.25 20.84
N ILE A 221 -39.21 42.49 21.95
CA ILE A 221 -40.12 42.82 23.06
C ILE A 221 -39.68 44.09 23.79
N ARG A 222 -38.37 44.28 23.98
CA ARG A 222 -37.80 45.50 24.56
C ARG A 222 -38.04 46.71 23.66
N GLU A 223 -37.91 46.55 22.35
CA GLU A 223 -38.20 47.59 21.36
C GLU A 223 -39.69 47.96 21.33
N LYS A 224 -40.60 46.98 21.33
CA LYS A 224 -42.06 47.22 21.41
C LYS A 224 -42.48 47.92 22.71
N ARG A 225 -41.87 47.57 23.85
CA ARG A 225 -42.09 48.28 25.13
C ARG A 225 -41.59 49.73 25.09
N MET A 226 -40.47 49.99 24.42
CA MET A 226 -39.94 51.35 24.29
C MET A 226 -40.75 52.20 23.30
N GLY A 227 -41.23 51.62 22.19
CA GLY A 227 -42.11 52.32 21.24
C GLY A 227 -43.52 52.60 21.78
N ASN A 228 -44.07 51.72 22.63
CA ASN A 228 -45.38 51.97 23.26
C ASN A 228 -45.30 53.09 24.34
N LYS A 229 -44.16 53.23 25.01
CA LYS A 229 -43.95 54.27 26.03
C LYS A 229 -43.80 55.67 25.42
N SER A 230 -43.25 55.79 24.21
CA SER A 230 -43.15 57.08 23.50
C SER A 230 -44.49 57.52 22.90
N SER A 231 -45.37 56.59 22.51
CA SER A 231 -46.71 56.91 21.99
C SER A 231 -47.67 57.41 23.08
N SER A 232 -47.55 56.93 24.33
CA SER A 232 -48.46 57.31 25.41
C SER A 232 -48.15 58.66 26.07
N SER A 233 -47.01 59.30 25.76
CA SER A 233 -46.57 60.52 26.45
C SER A 233 -47.00 61.83 25.78
N ASN A 234 -47.68 61.80 24.63
CA ASN A 234 -48.05 63.00 23.85
C ASN A 234 -49.54 63.37 23.90
N ASP A 235 -50.38 62.66 24.65
CA ASP A 235 -51.86 62.86 24.66
C ASP A 235 -52.38 63.39 26.02
N GLY A 236 -51.68 64.36 26.62
CA GLY A 236 -52.01 64.82 27.98
C GLY A 236 -51.83 66.30 28.28
N MET A 237 -51.49 67.16 27.31
CA MET A 237 -51.08 68.54 27.62
C MET A 237 -51.64 69.60 26.66
N LYS A 238 -52.98 69.72 26.56
CA LYS A 238 -53.64 70.96 26.08
C LYS A 238 -55.02 71.13 26.72
N LYS A 239 -55.07 71.77 27.89
CA LYS A 239 -56.19 72.63 28.32
C LYS A 239 -55.66 73.72 29.28
N SER A 240 -55.44 74.91 28.74
CA SER A 240 -55.74 76.20 29.35
C SER A 240 -55.83 77.25 28.27
#